data_AF-A0A1I5IZR0-F1
#
_entry.id   AF-A0A1I5IZR0-F1
#
_cell.length_a   1.000
_cell.length_b   1.000
_cell.length_c   1.000
_cell.angle_alpha   90.00
_cell.angle_beta   90.00
_cell.angle_gamma   90.00
#
_symmetry.space_group_name_H-M   'P 1'
#
loop_
_entity.id
_entity.type
_entity.pdbx_description
1 polymer ?
#
loop_
_entity_poly.entity_id
_entity_poly.type
_entity_poly.pdbx_seq_one_letter_code
_entity_poly.pdbx_strand_id
1 'polypeptide(L)'
;MPTSKRLSTATGFSLRTTLLGSEDEFSFGHRIFNMTCVITLAILSTFVCINLLINEMQAALLVTGLLCLQIFFYVLSRRFRQYRSIIVWYVIAVYGGLICNYYLNAGINGPSLLLFYTTFQLALNVSAKKKYVLWMILGIIIPGGLIFTEFYFPEAIGGMYENKLDKTIDLFGCYLLALVYIVFASYSFKSELEAQHEREKKGSAELMEYGIRLQAFFESLSDNFILLDKEMKVIYFNKAALDLSITEYGRAFEANQPIEQFIHESNKKSFRHGFNTALAGETITLDFRREYAVKETWWQIAFNPARNATGDIIGVTIVMKDITDAYLYRLRIERKNNLLEKIAFMQAHELRGPLTSVQSLIELIKDEYGDMDLIYTRKLEEGLNRLDAKIKEIIALSSEHRKE
;
A
#
# COMPACT_ATOMS: atom_id res chain seq x y z
N MET A 1 -12.22 14.51 -4.68
CA MET A 1 -11.67 13.30 -4.02
C MET A 1 -11.36 13.65 -2.57
N PRO A 2 -12.03 13.03 -1.59
CA PRO A 2 -11.77 13.36 -0.20
C PRO A 2 -10.46 12.69 0.22
N THR A 3 -9.59 13.50 0.79
CA THR A 3 -8.34 13.15 1.44
C THR A 3 -8.59 12.06 2.49
N SER A 4 -8.05 10.86 2.26
CA SER A 4 -7.99 9.83 3.30
C SER A 4 -7.05 10.31 4.41
N LYS A 5 -7.61 11.05 5.38
CA LYS A 5 -7.05 11.14 6.73
C LYS A 5 -6.94 9.70 7.23
N ARG A 6 -5.72 9.16 7.21
CA ARG A 6 -5.38 7.98 7.99
C ARG A 6 -5.84 8.28 9.42
N LEU A 7 -6.88 7.59 9.88
CA LEU A 7 -7.18 7.49 11.28
C LEU A 7 -5.94 6.87 11.91
N SER A 8 -5.16 7.71 12.59
CA SER A 8 -4.18 7.26 13.55
C SER A 8 -4.96 6.52 14.63
N THR A 9 -4.97 5.20 14.55
CA THR A 9 -5.35 4.35 15.68
C THR A 9 -4.48 4.77 16.86
N ALA A 10 -5.11 5.37 17.86
CA ALA A 10 -4.51 5.66 19.15
C ALA A 10 -4.07 4.35 19.79
N THR A 11 -2.83 3.95 19.58
CA THR A 11 -2.19 2.84 20.28
C THR A 11 -1.59 3.39 21.57
N GLY A 12 -1.99 2.81 22.70
CA GLY A 12 -1.77 3.32 24.06
C GLY A 12 -0.35 3.79 24.35
N PHE A 13 -0.28 4.81 25.22
CA PHE A 13 0.94 5.33 25.83
C PHE A 13 1.71 4.20 26.53
N SER A 14 2.58 3.52 25.79
CA SER A 14 3.52 2.57 26.34
C SER A 14 4.73 3.35 26.83
N LEU A 15 5.13 3.14 28.10
CA LEU A 15 6.35 3.73 28.68
C LEU A 15 7.58 3.53 27.75
N ARG A 16 7.58 2.40 27.03
CA ARG A 16 8.54 2.06 25.97
C ARG A 16 8.53 3.12 24.86
N THR A 17 7.37 3.42 24.27
CA THR A 17 7.26 4.41 23.17
C THR A 17 7.66 5.83 23.59
N THR A 18 7.40 6.21 24.85
CA THR A 18 7.80 7.52 25.39
C THR A 18 9.32 7.65 25.50
N LEU A 19 9.99 6.61 26.01
CA LEU A 19 11.44 6.59 26.23
C LEU A 19 12.24 6.34 24.94
N LEU A 20 11.76 5.45 24.07
CA LEU A 20 12.47 5.03 22.85
C LEU A 20 12.18 5.89 21.63
N GLY A 21 10.96 6.44 21.56
CA GLY A 21 10.40 7.01 20.35
C GLY A 21 9.44 6.05 19.66
N SER A 22 8.44 6.63 19.01
CA SER A 22 7.55 5.88 18.12
C SER A 22 8.33 5.38 16.92
N GLU A 23 7.86 4.27 16.38
CA GLU A 23 8.53 3.58 15.29
C GLU A 23 8.46 4.35 13.97
N ASP A 24 7.46 5.22 13.84
CA ASP A 24 7.28 6.12 12.70
C ASP A 24 8.31 7.26 12.69
N GLU A 25 8.87 7.60 13.84
CA GLU A 25 9.78 8.73 13.99
C GLU A 25 11.26 8.33 14.07
N PHE A 26 11.56 7.13 14.56
CA PHE A 26 12.93 6.69 14.86
C PHE A 26 13.25 5.35 14.21
N SER A 27 14.37 5.30 13.48
CA SER A 27 14.87 4.07 12.88
C SER A 27 15.35 3.06 13.93
N PHE A 28 15.44 1.79 13.54
CA PHE A 28 15.90 0.68 14.38
C PHE A 28 17.17 1.01 15.20
N GLY A 29 18.22 1.51 14.54
CA GLY A 29 19.47 1.88 15.21
C GLY A 29 19.33 3.02 16.23
N HIS A 30 18.43 3.97 15.99
CA HIS A 30 18.13 5.02 16.98
C HIS A 30 17.44 4.46 18.21
N ARG A 31 16.47 3.55 18.01
CA ARG A 31 15.72 2.95 19.12
C ARG A 31 16.66 2.13 20.00
N ILE A 32 17.52 1.31 19.41
CA ILE A 32 18.54 0.56 20.17
C ILE A 32 19.46 1.49 20.95
N PHE A 33 19.98 2.56 20.32
CA PHE A 33 20.80 3.55 21.01
C PHE A 33 20.06 4.17 22.19
N ASN A 34 18.81 4.61 22.01
CA ASN A 34 18.01 5.22 23.08
C ASN A 34 17.75 4.23 24.24
N MET A 35 17.44 2.96 23.94
CA MET A 35 17.22 1.94 24.98
C MET A 35 18.49 1.72 25.78
N THR A 36 19.61 1.62 25.06
CA THR A 36 20.91 1.43 25.65
C THR A 36 21.27 2.61 26.56
N CYS A 37 21.01 3.85 26.12
CA CYS A 37 21.17 5.04 26.93
C CYS A 37 20.34 4.99 28.22
N VAL A 38 19.07 4.61 28.14
CA VAL A 38 18.18 4.51 29.31
C VAL A 38 18.68 3.44 30.30
N ILE A 39 19.10 2.27 29.80
CA ILE A 39 19.69 1.21 30.62
C ILE A 39 20.98 1.72 31.29
N THR A 40 21.87 2.35 30.53
CA THR A 40 23.13 2.89 31.08
C THR A 40 22.90 4.00 32.11
N LEU A 41 21.85 4.82 31.96
CA LEU A 41 21.48 5.82 32.96
C LEU A 41 21.12 5.17 34.29
N ALA A 42 20.27 4.15 34.28
CA ALA A 42 19.87 3.44 35.49
C ALA A 42 21.07 2.78 36.20
N ILE A 43 21.99 2.20 35.43
CA ILE A 43 23.20 1.57 35.97
C ILE A 43 24.17 2.61 36.55
N LEU A 44 24.45 3.69 35.81
CA LEU A 44 25.32 4.76 36.30
C LEU A 44 24.75 5.38 37.58
N SER A 45 23.43 5.61 37.66
CA SER A 45 22.80 6.08 38.90
C SER A 45 23.00 5.10 40.06
N THR A 46 22.90 3.78 39.80
CA THR A 46 23.17 2.76 40.83
C THR A 46 24.63 2.76 41.26
N PHE A 47 25.58 2.94 40.33
CA PHE A 47 27.00 3.07 40.64
C PHE A 47 27.33 4.31 41.48
N VAL A 48 26.69 5.45 41.20
CA VAL A 48 26.83 6.64 42.05
C VAL A 48 26.42 6.31 43.49
N CYS A 49 25.28 5.64 43.68
CA CYS A 49 24.83 5.22 45.02
C CYS A 49 25.83 4.29 45.71
N ILE A 50 26.35 3.27 45.00
CA ILE A 50 27.32 2.32 45.57
C ILE A 50 28.61 3.03 45.96
N ASN A 51 29.18 3.87 45.09
CA ASN A 51 30.43 4.58 45.37
C ASN A 51 30.29 5.56 46.55
N LEU A 52 29.13 6.20 46.72
CA LEU A 52 28.84 7.03 47.89
C LEU A 52 28.73 6.20 49.18
N LEU A 53 28.16 4.99 49.12
CA LEU A 53 28.05 4.10 50.29
C LEU A 53 29.41 3.57 50.76
N ILE A 54 30.33 3.33 49.83
CA ILE A 54 31.70 2.84 50.11
C ILE A 54 32.66 4.01 50.46
N ASN A 55 32.17 5.26 50.45
CA ASN A 55 32.96 6.50 50.65
C ASN A 55 34.09 6.73 49.63
N GLU A 56 33.98 6.14 48.43
CA GLU A 56 34.92 6.32 47.33
C GLU A 56 34.60 7.59 46.52
N MET A 57 34.98 8.74 47.07
CA MET A 57 34.56 10.06 46.56
C MET A 57 35.07 10.37 45.14
N GLN A 58 36.28 9.93 44.78
CA GLN A 58 36.86 10.15 43.46
C GLN A 58 36.09 9.38 42.37
N ALA A 59 35.77 8.11 42.64
CA ALA A 59 34.97 7.29 41.76
C ALA A 59 33.52 7.81 41.65
N ALA A 60 32.91 8.25 42.76
CA ALA A 60 31.57 8.83 42.76
C ALA A 60 31.49 10.09 41.88
N LEU A 61 32.49 10.99 41.97
CA LEU A 61 32.55 12.20 41.15
C LEU A 61 32.68 11.88 39.65
N LEU A 62 33.56 10.92 39.31
CA LEU A 62 33.75 10.49 37.93
C LEU A 62 32.47 9.89 37.34
N VAL A 63 31.83 8.95 38.04
CA VAL A 63 30.57 8.32 37.58
C VAL A 63 29.45 9.34 37.46
N THR A 64 29.39 10.34 38.34
CA THR A 64 28.44 11.46 38.24
C THR A 64 28.69 12.28 36.96
N GLY A 65 29.95 12.56 36.62
CA GLY A 65 30.31 13.21 35.36
C GLY A 65 29.88 12.40 34.13
N LEU A 66 30.09 11.08 34.16
CA LEU A 66 29.64 10.17 33.11
C LEU A 66 28.10 10.10 33.00
N LEU A 67 27.40 10.17 34.13
CA LEU A 67 25.93 10.24 34.16
C LEU A 67 25.42 11.51 33.48
N CYS A 68 26.01 12.67 33.76
CA CYS A 68 25.67 13.93 33.08
C CYS A 68 25.92 13.86 31.57
N LEU A 69 27.05 13.28 31.18
CA LEU A 69 27.39 13.07 29.77
C LEU A 69 26.43 12.10 29.07
N GLN A 70 25.99 11.05 29.78
CA GLN A 70 24.99 10.10 29.31
C GLN A 70 23.64 10.78 29.07
N ILE A 71 23.21 11.66 29.97
CA ILE A 71 22.00 12.48 29.81
C ILE A 71 22.13 13.37 28.57
N PHE A 72 23.27 14.03 28.39
CA PHE A 72 23.53 14.87 27.23
C PHE A 72 23.37 14.09 25.91
N PHE A 73 23.99 12.91 25.81
CA PHE A 73 23.89 12.07 24.60
C PHE A 73 22.48 11.53 24.36
N TYR A 74 21.75 11.17 25.42
CA TYR A 74 20.36 10.75 25.31
C TYR A 74 19.47 11.89 24.78
N VAL A 75 19.61 13.10 25.34
CA VAL A 75 18.87 14.29 24.88
C VAL A 75 19.20 14.62 23.43
N LEU A 76 20.48 14.55 23.06
CA LEU A 76 20.92 14.83 21.69
C LEU A 76 20.36 13.81 20.68
N SER A 77 20.36 12.52 21.03
CA SER A 77 19.74 11.46 20.23
C SER A 77 18.22 11.65 20.11
N ARG A 78 17.53 11.91 21.23
CA ARG A 78 16.07 11.98 21.30
C ARG A 78 15.50 13.23 20.65
N ARG A 79 16.05 14.41 20.96
CA ARG A 79 15.50 15.71 20.54
C ARG A 79 16.02 16.16 19.17
N PHE A 80 17.28 15.87 18.84
CA PHE A 80 17.89 16.33 17.58
C PHE A 80 17.96 15.24 16.50
N ARG A 81 17.59 13.98 16.81
CA ARG A 81 17.49 12.86 15.86
C ARG A 81 18.79 12.56 15.09
N GLN A 82 19.95 12.79 15.71
CA GLN A 82 21.27 12.67 15.07
C GLN A 82 22.12 11.48 15.58
N TYR A 83 21.62 10.24 15.66
CA TYR A 83 22.42 9.16 16.28
C TYR A 83 23.71 8.76 15.54
N ARG A 84 23.73 8.83 14.19
CA ARG A 84 24.87 8.30 13.39
C ARG A 84 26.18 9.03 13.67
N SER A 85 26.10 10.34 13.88
CA SER A 85 27.27 11.18 14.19
C SER A 85 27.64 11.07 15.67
N ILE A 86 26.63 10.93 16.54
CA ILE A 86 26.80 10.95 17.99
C ILE A 86 27.41 9.65 18.52
N ILE A 87 27.03 8.50 17.95
CA ILE A 87 27.40 7.20 18.51
C ILE A 87 28.91 7.01 18.66
N VAL A 88 29.70 7.51 17.72
CA VAL A 88 31.16 7.40 17.78
C VAL A 88 31.71 8.23 18.95
N TRP A 89 31.24 9.47 19.08
CA TRP A 89 31.61 10.35 20.19
C TRP A 89 31.15 9.81 21.54
N TYR A 90 29.96 9.20 21.58
CA TYR A 90 29.45 8.52 22.76
C TYR A 90 30.37 7.39 23.20
N VAL A 91 30.73 6.48 22.30
CA VAL A 91 31.62 5.36 22.63
C VAL A 91 33.00 5.89 23.06
N ILE A 92 33.58 6.86 22.35
CA ILE A 92 34.86 7.48 22.72
C ILE A 92 34.80 8.09 24.13
N ALA A 93 33.72 8.82 24.45
CA ALA A 93 33.51 9.40 25.76
C ALA A 93 33.44 8.35 26.87
N VAL A 94 32.72 7.25 26.64
CA VAL A 94 32.65 6.14 27.61
C VAL A 94 34.01 5.49 27.81
N TYR A 95 34.75 5.19 26.73
CA TYR A 95 36.13 4.66 26.84
C TYR A 95 37.06 5.63 27.58
N GLY A 96 36.97 6.93 27.32
CA GLY A 96 37.72 7.97 28.04
C GLY A 96 37.40 7.99 29.53
N GLY A 97 36.12 7.88 29.89
CA GLY A 97 35.66 7.73 31.26
C GLY A 97 36.27 6.52 31.96
N LEU A 98 36.32 5.37 31.27
CA LEU A 98 36.90 4.14 31.82
C LEU A 98 38.43 4.21 31.96
N ILE A 99 39.12 4.90 31.06
CA ILE A 99 40.55 5.18 31.20
C ILE A 99 40.79 5.99 32.47
N CYS A 100 40.01 7.06 32.69
CA CYS A 100 40.10 7.83 33.94
C CYS A 100 39.77 6.97 35.16
N ASN A 101 38.73 6.13 35.08
CA ASN A 101 38.35 5.23 36.17
C ASN A 101 39.46 4.25 36.50
N TYR A 102 40.19 3.74 35.50
CA TYR A 102 41.32 2.85 35.71
C TYR A 102 42.43 3.49 36.55
N TYR A 103 42.82 4.72 36.22
CA TYR A 103 43.86 5.43 36.98
C TYR A 103 43.40 5.89 38.36
N LEU A 104 42.12 6.19 38.54
CA LEU A 104 41.59 6.73 39.81
C LEU A 104 41.06 5.65 40.77
N ASN A 105 40.74 4.45 40.26
CA ASN A 105 40.05 3.41 41.00
C ASN A 105 40.83 2.08 40.92
N ALA A 106 42.02 2.07 41.51
CA ALA A 106 42.83 0.89 41.81
C ALA A 106 43.33 0.04 40.63
N GLY A 107 43.32 0.56 39.38
CA GLY A 107 43.96 -0.10 38.23
C GLY A 107 43.49 -1.54 37.99
N ILE A 108 44.44 -2.48 37.83
CA ILE A 108 44.18 -3.94 37.70
C ILE A 108 43.39 -4.48 38.90
N ASN A 109 43.61 -3.91 40.08
CA ASN A 109 42.96 -4.36 41.31
C ASN A 109 41.53 -3.83 41.47
N GLY A 110 41.10 -2.88 40.63
CA GLY A 110 39.76 -2.31 40.63
C GLY A 110 38.82 -2.94 39.60
N PRO A 111 37.58 -2.43 39.49
CA PRO A 111 36.55 -3.00 38.62
C PRO A 111 36.67 -2.57 37.14
N SER A 112 37.60 -1.70 36.79
CA SER A 112 37.67 -1.03 35.48
C SER A 112 37.74 -1.99 34.29
N LEU A 113 38.46 -3.10 34.41
CA LEU A 113 38.57 -4.11 33.34
C LEU A 113 37.23 -4.79 33.02
N LEU A 114 36.38 -5.02 34.03
CA LEU A 114 35.01 -5.54 33.82
C LEU A 114 34.15 -4.53 33.05
N LEU A 115 34.30 -3.24 33.34
CA LEU A 115 33.56 -2.17 32.67
C LEU A 115 34.02 -1.96 31.21
N PHE A 116 35.29 -2.23 30.90
CA PHE A 116 35.76 -2.26 29.51
C PHE A 116 35.06 -3.35 28.70
N TYR A 117 34.86 -4.53 29.29
CA TYR A 117 34.14 -5.62 28.64
C TYR A 117 32.67 -5.25 28.33
N THR A 118 31.97 -4.65 29.29
CA THR A 118 30.58 -4.21 29.06
C THR A 118 30.49 -3.08 28.04
N THR A 119 31.47 -2.18 28.03
CA THR A 119 31.56 -1.08 27.05
C THR A 119 31.89 -1.58 25.65
N PHE A 120 32.66 -2.66 25.53
CA PHE A 120 32.86 -3.33 24.25
C PHE A 120 31.55 -3.93 23.73
N GLN A 121 30.80 -4.64 24.58
CA GLN A 121 29.48 -5.19 24.21
C GLN A 121 28.50 -4.09 23.79
N LEU A 122 28.49 -2.98 24.52
CA LEU A 122 27.77 -1.75 24.18
C LEU A 122 28.12 -1.27 22.77
N ALA A 123 29.41 -1.11 22.48
CA ALA A 123 29.88 -0.60 21.20
C ALA A 123 29.43 -1.50 20.04
N LEU A 124 29.42 -2.83 20.22
CA LEU A 124 28.95 -3.79 19.24
C LEU A 124 27.43 -3.73 19.00
N ASN A 125 26.64 -3.62 20.07
CA ASN A 125 25.18 -3.59 19.99
C ASN A 125 24.66 -2.37 19.21
N VAL A 126 25.34 -1.24 19.35
CA VAL A 126 24.83 0.03 18.84
C VAL A 126 25.48 0.43 17.51
N SER A 127 26.67 -0.09 17.20
CA SER A 127 27.41 0.26 15.99
C SER A 127 27.06 -0.61 14.78
N ALA A 128 27.26 -0.06 13.58
CA ALA A 128 27.17 -0.83 12.34
C ALA A 128 28.26 -1.92 12.28
N LYS A 129 27.91 -3.08 11.69
CA LYS A 129 28.81 -4.24 11.50
C LYS A 129 30.19 -3.87 10.91
N LYS A 130 30.23 -2.89 10.00
CA LYS A 130 31.48 -2.39 9.38
C LYS A 130 32.51 -1.86 10.39
N LYS A 131 32.08 -1.45 11.59
CA LYS A 131 32.94 -0.90 12.65
C LYS A 131 33.34 -1.94 13.71
N TYR A 132 32.89 -3.20 13.61
CA TYR A 132 33.15 -4.21 14.63
C TYR A 132 34.64 -4.50 14.80
N VAL A 133 35.38 -4.57 13.69
CA VAL A 133 36.84 -4.78 13.73
C VAL A 133 37.53 -3.63 14.45
N LEU A 134 37.13 -2.38 14.18
CA LEU A 134 37.67 -1.21 14.88
C LEU A 134 37.44 -1.30 16.39
N TRP A 135 36.22 -1.62 16.83
CA TRP A 135 35.90 -1.74 18.25
C TRP A 135 36.62 -2.91 18.92
N MET A 136 36.84 -4.01 18.21
CA MET A 136 37.62 -5.14 18.70
C MET A 136 39.08 -4.77 18.92
N ILE A 137 39.68 -4.07 17.95
CA ILE A 137 41.06 -3.57 18.07
C ILE A 137 41.16 -2.61 19.27
N LEU A 138 40.26 -1.62 19.38
CA LEU A 138 40.25 -0.67 20.49
C LEU A 138 40.01 -1.36 21.85
N GLY A 139 39.12 -2.35 21.91
CA GLY A 139 38.82 -3.13 23.10
C GLY A 139 39.99 -4.00 23.58
N ILE A 140 40.99 -4.26 22.75
CA ILE A 140 42.22 -4.96 23.12
C ILE A 140 43.33 -3.94 23.44
N ILE A 141 43.55 -2.96 22.57
CA ILE A 141 44.66 -2.01 22.68
C ILE A 141 44.50 -1.10 23.90
N ILE A 142 43.30 -0.59 24.19
CA ILE A 142 43.11 0.34 25.30
C ILE A 142 43.37 -0.34 26.66
N PRO A 143 42.69 -1.45 27.02
CA PRO A 143 42.99 -2.13 28.29
C PRO A 143 44.40 -2.69 28.35
N GLY A 144 44.91 -3.25 27.23
CA GLY A 144 46.30 -3.75 27.17
C GLY A 144 47.34 -2.64 27.39
N GLY A 145 47.10 -1.46 26.83
CA GLY A 145 47.93 -0.28 27.05
C GLY A 145 47.91 0.19 28.51
N LEU A 146 46.76 0.18 29.17
CA LEU A 146 46.63 0.55 30.59
C LEU A 146 47.33 -0.44 31.53
N ILE A 147 47.20 -1.74 31.25
CA ILE A 147 47.93 -2.78 32.00
C ILE A 147 49.43 -2.61 31.83
N PHE A 148 49.88 -2.30 30.61
CA PHE A 148 51.27 -2.03 30.32
C PHE A 148 51.78 -0.78 31.06
N THR A 149 51.02 0.32 31.07
CA THR A 149 51.44 1.54 31.78
C THR A 149 51.51 1.32 33.30
N GLU A 150 50.56 0.59 33.89
CA GLU A 150 50.60 0.22 35.31
C GLU A 150 51.82 -0.64 35.66
N PHE A 151 52.22 -1.57 34.78
CA PHE A 151 53.40 -2.42 35.00
C PHE A 151 54.71 -1.63 35.10
N TYR A 152 54.88 -0.59 34.27
CA TYR A 152 56.10 0.24 34.25
C TYR A 152 56.03 1.45 35.17
N PHE A 153 54.83 1.96 35.45
CA PHE A 153 54.59 3.15 36.28
C PHE A 153 53.49 2.89 37.31
N PRO A 154 53.74 2.02 38.32
CA PRO A 154 52.74 1.67 39.32
C PRO A 154 52.30 2.88 40.18
N GLU A 155 53.17 3.88 40.34
CA GLU A 155 52.87 5.12 41.07
C GLU A 155 51.82 6.01 40.39
N ALA A 156 51.53 5.77 39.11
CA ALA A 156 50.49 6.50 38.38
C ALA A 156 49.07 6.04 38.74
N ILE A 157 48.91 4.89 39.41
CA ILE A 157 47.61 4.36 39.82
C ILE A 157 47.25 4.91 41.20
N GLY A 158 46.14 5.65 41.23
CA GLY A 158 45.48 6.11 42.44
C GLY A 158 44.31 5.21 42.85
N GLY A 159 43.78 5.47 44.05
CA GLY A 159 42.71 4.68 44.66
C GLY A 159 43.26 3.39 45.26
N MET A 160 43.34 3.32 46.58
CA MET A 160 43.63 2.08 47.29
C MET A 160 42.47 1.76 48.22
N TYR A 161 41.92 0.56 48.09
CA TYR A 161 40.92 0.09 49.03
C TYR A 161 41.54 -0.10 50.41
N GLU A 162 41.06 0.66 51.39
CA GLU A 162 41.51 0.53 52.78
C GLU A 162 41.07 -0.83 53.39
N ASN A 163 39.87 -1.28 53.03
CA ASN A 163 39.28 -2.53 53.53
C ASN A 163 39.08 -3.56 52.42
N LYS A 164 39.34 -4.84 52.74
CA LYS A 164 39.01 -5.97 51.86
C LYS A 164 37.50 -6.10 51.59
N LEU A 165 36.66 -5.67 52.53
CA LEU A 165 35.21 -5.70 52.40
C LEU A 165 34.74 -4.73 51.31
N ASP A 166 35.23 -3.49 51.34
CA ASP A 166 34.90 -2.43 50.36
C ASP A 166 35.32 -2.83 48.95
N LYS A 167 36.55 -3.37 48.80
CA LYS A 167 37.02 -3.95 47.53
C LYS A 167 36.10 -5.06 47.01
N THR A 168 35.64 -5.93 47.90
CA THR A 168 34.78 -7.07 47.53
C THR A 168 33.39 -6.59 47.11
N ILE A 169 32.82 -5.62 47.83
CA ILE A 169 31.51 -5.03 47.49
C ILE A 169 31.58 -4.32 46.14
N ASP A 170 32.60 -3.50 45.89
CA ASP A 170 32.74 -2.78 44.62
C ASP A 170 32.93 -3.74 43.44
N LEU A 171 33.84 -4.72 43.56
CA LEU A 171 34.10 -5.67 42.48
C LEU A 171 32.89 -6.57 42.18
N PHE A 172 32.24 -7.10 43.22
CA PHE A 172 31.06 -7.95 43.06
C PHE A 172 29.83 -7.15 42.60
N GLY A 173 29.66 -5.93 43.10
CA GLY A 173 28.62 -5.00 42.67
C GLY A 173 28.77 -4.61 41.20
N CYS A 174 30.00 -4.28 40.77
CA CYS A 174 30.33 -4.05 39.37
C CYS A 174 30.04 -5.27 38.50
N TYR A 175 30.42 -6.47 38.94
CA TYR A 175 30.14 -7.70 38.21
C TYR A 175 28.63 -7.95 38.05
N LEU A 176 27.84 -7.81 39.13
CA LEU A 176 26.38 -7.97 39.07
C LEU A 176 25.73 -6.95 38.14
N LEU A 177 26.13 -5.67 38.23
CA LEU A 177 25.60 -4.62 37.35
C LEU A 177 26.01 -4.84 35.89
N ALA A 178 27.23 -5.31 35.64
CA ALA A 178 27.70 -5.70 34.32
C ALA A 178 26.89 -6.86 33.73
N LEU A 179 26.58 -7.88 34.55
CA LEU A 179 25.76 -9.01 34.13
C LEU A 179 24.33 -8.55 33.78
N VAL A 180 23.71 -7.76 34.66
CA VAL A 180 22.38 -7.18 34.43
C VAL A 180 22.38 -6.37 33.14
N TYR A 181 23.39 -5.51 32.94
CA TYR A 181 23.55 -4.75 31.71
C TYR A 181 23.57 -5.64 30.46
N ILE A 182 24.43 -6.65 30.44
CA ILE A 182 24.60 -7.54 29.29
C ILE A 182 23.30 -8.27 28.96
N VAL A 183 22.57 -8.74 29.98
CA VAL A 183 21.29 -9.44 29.80
C VAL A 183 20.25 -8.49 29.19
N PHE A 184 20.06 -7.31 29.77
CA PHE A 184 19.05 -6.34 29.28
C PHE A 184 19.41 -5.79 27.90
N ALA A 185 20.68 -5.47 27.65
CA ALA A 185 21.15 -4.97 26.37
C ALA A 185 20.99 -6.04 25.27
N SER A 186 21.40 -7.28 25.53
CA SER A 186 21.27 -8.39 24.58
C SER A 186 19.82 -8.76 24.33
N TYR A 187 18.99 -8.81 25.37
CA TYR A 187 17.55 -9.06 25.24
C TYR A 187 16.89 -7.96 24.40
N SER A 188 17.17 -6.69 24.69
CA SER A 188 16.63 -5.56 23.94
C SER A 188 17.00 -5.64 22.46
N PHE A 189 18.27 -5.89 22.17
CA PHE A 189 18.76 -6.01 20.81
C PHE A 189 18.06 -7.16 20.07
N LYS A 190 17.96 -8.33 20.71
CA LYS A 190 17.33 -9.51 20.12
C LYS A 190 15.82 -9.32 19.90
N SER A 191 15.10 -8.76 20.87
CA SER A 191 13.65 -8.53 20.72
C SER A 191 13.34 -7.55 19.59
N GLU A 192 14.19 -6.54 19.39
CA GLU A 192 14.00 -5.57 18.32
C GLU A 192 14.30 -6.21 16.95
N LEU A 193 15.31 -7.08 16.88
CA LEU A 193 15.65 -7.84 15.67
C LEU A 193 14.52 -8.80 15.27
N GLU A 194 13.95 -9.51 16.23
CA GLU A 194 12.80 -10.40 16.03
C GLU A 194 11.58 -9.61 15.54
N ALA A 195 11.30 -8.46 16.16
CA ALA A 195 10.20 -7.58 15.72
C ALA A 195 10.39 -7.07 14.29
N GLN A 196 11.63 -6.78 13.87
CA GLN A 196 11.91 -6.41 12.47
C GLN A 196 11.64 -7.58 11.52
N HIS A 197 12.14 -8.78 11.84
CA HIS A 197 11.94 -9.96 11.01
C HIS A 197 10.47 -10.39 10.89
N GLU A 198 9.69 -10.30 11.97
CA GLU A 198 8.26 -10.57 11.91
C GLU A 198 7.52 -9.61 10.99
N ARG A 199 7.91 -8.33 10.95
CA ARG A 199 7.30 -7.34 10.07
C ARG A 199 7.65 -7.57 8.61
N GLU A 200 8.90 -7.89 8.32
CA GLU A 200 9.31 -8.26 6.96
C GLU A 200 8.50 -9.46 6.47
N LYS A 201 8.31 -10.47 7.34
CA LYS A 201 7.45 -11.63 7.05
C LYS A 201 5.99 -11.25 6.85
N LYS A 202 5.41 -10.43 7.75
CA LYS A 202 4.01 -9.95 7.64
C LYS A 202 3.79 -9.14 6.37
N GLY A 203 4.66 -8.18 6.06
CA GLY A 203 4.56 -7.38 4.83
C GLY A 203 4.68 -8.23 3.57
N SER A 204 5.59 -9.21 3.55
CA SER A 204 5.68 -10.16 2.43
C SER A 204 4.42 -11.02 2.29
N ALA A 205 3.83 -11.47 3.41
CA ALA A 205 2.61 -12.26 3.40
C ALA A 205 1.39 -11.44 2.94
N GLU A 206 1.26 -10.20 3.40
CA GLU A 206 0.20 -9.28 2.98
C GLU A 206 0.28 -8.96 1.48
N LEU A 207 1.50 -8.72 0.95
CA LEU A 207 1.71 -8.52 -0.49
C LEU A 207 1.34 -9.76 -1.30
N MET A 208 1.70 -10.95 -0.82
CA MET A 208 1.35 -12.21 -1.45
C MET A 208 -0.17 -12.43 -1.44
N GLU A 209 -0.83 -12.16 -0.32
CA GLU A 209 -2.29 -12.26 -0.19
C GLU A 209 -3.00 -11.26 -1.12
N TYR A 210 -2.51 -10.03 -1.20
CA TYR A 210 -3.02 -9.03 -2.14
C TYR A 210 -2.87 -9.49 -3.60
N GLY A 211 -1.71 -10.06 -3.96
CA GLY A 211 -1.47 -10.65 -5.27
C GLY A 211 -2.44 -11.78 -5.61
N ILE A 212 -2.67 -12.71 -4.68
CA ILE A 212 -3.63 -13.82 -4.85
C ILE A 212 -5.06 -13.28 -5.02
N ARG A 213 -5.47 -12.29 -4.22
CA ARG A 213 -6.82 -11.68 -4.34
C ARG A 213 -7.02 -11.01 -5.70
N LEU A 214 -6.03 -10.26 -6.18
CA LEU A 214 -6.10 -9.60 -7.48
C LEU A 214 -6.17 -10.63 -8.62
N GLN A 215 -5.34 -11.67 -8.54
CA GLN A 215 -5.38 -12.77 -9.51
C GLN A 215 -6.76 -13.45 -9.50
N ALA A 216 -7.26 -13.88 -8.34
CA ALA A 216 -8.57 -14.53 -8.21
C ALA A 216 -9.71 -13.65 -8.75
N PHE A 217 -9.65 -12.32 -8.54
CA PHE A 217 -10.60 -11.38 -9.13
C PHE A 217 -10.58 -11.45 -10.66
N PHE A 218 -9.41 -11.31 -11.31
CA PHE A 218 -9.30 -11.36 -12.76
C PHE A 218 -9.69 -12.73 -13.34
N GLU A 219 -9.30 -13.83 -12.69
CA GLU A 219 -9.65 -15.20 -13.10
C GLU A 219 -11.16 -15.47 -13.05
N SER A 220 -11.90 -14.76 -12.18
CA SER A 220 -13.35 -14.92 -12.03
C SER A 220 -14.19 -14.14 -13.04
N LEU A 221 -13.59 -13.22 -13.80
CA LEU A 221 -14.29 -12.41 -14.78
C LEU A 221 -14.64 -13.25 -16.02
N SER A 222 -15.87 -13.08 -16.52
CA SER A 222 -16.36 -13.77 -17.72
C SER A 222 -15.83 -13.18 -19.02
N ASP A 223 -15.53 -11.88 -19.03
CA ASP A 223 -14.97 -11.21 -20.21
C ASP A 223 -13.51 -11.65 -20.38
N ASN A 224 -13.03 -11.68 -21.63
CA ASN A 224 -11.67 -12.10 -21.94
C ASN A 224 -10.73 -10.92 -21.67
N PHE A 225 -9.79 -11.09 -20.73
CA PHE A 225 -8.78 -10.09 -20.41
C PHE A 225 -7.41 -10.57 -20.84
N ILE A 226 -6.70 -9.73 -21.58
CA ILE A 226 -5.31 -9.97 -22.00
C ILE A 226 -4.52 -8.68 -21.79
N LEU A 227 -3.40 -8.77 -21.10
CA LEU A 227 -2.43 -7.68 -20.97
C LEU A 227 -1.25 -7.97 -21.88
N LEU A 228 -0.90 -7.01 -22.73
CA LEU A 228 0.24 -7.08 -23.62
C LEU A 228 1.33 -6.08 -23.22
N ASP A 229 2.59 -6.41 -23.49
CA ASP A 229 3.70 -5.46 -23.42
C ASP A 229 3.70 -4.49 -24.62
N LYS A 230 4.71 -3.61 -24.71
CA LYS A 230 4.84 -2.64 -25.80
C LYS A 230 5.18 -3.30 -27.14
N GLU A 231 5.67 -4.53 -27.10
CA GLU A 231 6.10 -5.34 -28.23
C GLU A 231 5.02 -6.37 -28.65
N MET A 232 3.78 -6.21 -28.18
CA MET A 232 2.64 -7.10 -28.45
C MET A 232 2.80 -8.55 -27.95
N LYS A 233 3.61 -8.76 -26.91
CA LYS A 233 3.71 -10.07 -26.24
C LYS A 233 2.78 -10.14 -25.06
N VAL A 234 2.25 -11.32 -24.80
CA VAL A 234 1.32 -11.59 -23.71
C VAL A 234 2.04 -11.51 -22.36
N ILE A 235 1.69 -10.55 -21.51
CA ILE A 235 2.16 -10.47 -20.12
C ILE A 235 1.25 -11.30 -19.21
N TYR A 236 -0.06 -11.15 -19.36
CA TYR A 236 -1.06 -11.77 -18.51
C TYR A 236 -2.35 -12.03 -19.28
N PHE A 237 -3.10 -13.05 -18.88
CA PHE A 237 -4.43 -13.36 -19.39
C PHE A 237 -5.23 -14.07 -18.30
N ASN A 238 -6.55 -13.88 -18.29
CA ASN A 238 -7.43 -14.61 -17.38
C ASN A 238 -7.90 -15.95 -17.96
N LYS A 239 -8.54 -16.76 -17.13
CA LYS A 239 -9.15 -18.03 -17.53
C LYS A 239 -10.09 -17.91 -18.72
N ALA A 240 -10.94 -16.89 -18.79
CA ALA A 240 -11.86 -16.71 -19.92
C ALA A 240 -11.09 -16.59 -21.26
N ALA A 241 -10.04 -15.76 -21.30
CA ALA A 241 -9.19 -15.62 -22.48
C ALA A 241 -8.45 -16.93 -22.83
N LEU A 242 -8.00 -17.68 -21.82
CA LEU A 242 -7.37 -18.99 -22.02
C LEU A 242 -8.35 -20.00 -22.64
N ASP A 243 -9.54 -20.14 -22.06
CA ASP A 243 -10.58 -21.07 -22.53
C ASP A 243 -11.00 -20.74 -23.97
N LEU A 244 -11.11 -19.45 -24.30
CA LEU A 244 -11.39 -19.00 -25.66
C LEU A 244 -10.23 -19.35 -26.62
N SER A 245 -8.98 -19.15 -26.22
CA SER A 245 -7.82 -19.49 -27.07
C SER A 245 -7.79 -20.97 -27.44
N ILE A 246 -8.08 -21.85 -26.49
CA ILE A 246 -8.12 -23.29 -26.70
C ILE A 246 -9.30 -23.68 -27.60
N THR A 247 -10.48 -23.10 -27.34
CA THR A 247 -11.70 -23.43 -28.09
C THR A 247 -11.60 -22.96 -29.54
N GLU A 248 -11.04 -21.77 -29.78
CA GLU A 248 -11.05 -21.13 -31.11
C GLU A 248 -9.79 -21.39 -31.94
N TYR A 249 -8.63 -21.53 -31.29
CA TYR A 249 -7.35 -21.70 -31.97
C TYR A 249 -6.70 -23.06 -31.68
N GLY A 250 -7.30 -23.89 -30.83
CA GLY A 250 -6.76 -25.21 -30.48
C GLY A 250 -5.45 -25.16 -29.71
N ARG A 251 -5.06 -23.99 -29.19
CA ARG A 251 -3.78 -23.74 -28.50
C ARG A 251 -4.01 -22.79 -27.33
N ALA A 252 -3.32 -23.04 -26.23
CA ALA A 252 -3.33 -22.18 -25.05
C ALA A 252 -2.44 -20.94 -25.25
N PHE A 253 -2.82 -19.81 -24.66
CA PHE A 253 -1.91 -18.70 -24.46
C PHE A 253 -0.75 -19.11 -23.54
N GLU A 254 0.45 -18.63 -23.85
CA GLU A 254 1.59 -18.68 -22.94
C GLU A 254 2.14 -17.26 -22.73
N ALA A 255 2.67 -17.00 -21.54
CA ALA A 255 3.33 -15.74 -21.26
C ALA A 255 4.54 -15.52 -22.19
N ASN A 256 4.79 -14.27 -22.54
CA ASN A 256 5.88 -13.81 -23.40
C ASN A 256 5.80 -14.28 -24.87
N GLN A 257 4.66 -14.84 -25.30
CA GLN A 257 4.41 -15.15 -26.71
C GLN A 257 3.78 -13.96 -27.46
N PRO A 258 4.07 -13.76 -28.76
CA PRO A 258 3.43 -12.72 -29.56
C PRO A 258 1.94 -13.02 -29.77
N ILE A 259 1.07 -12.06 -29.42
CA ILE A 259 -0.39 -12.23 -29.56
C ILE A 259 -0.83 -12.40 -31.03
N GLU A 260 -0.02 -11.92 -31.98
CA GLU A 260 -0.32 -11.93 -33.42
C GLU A 260 -0.57 -13.32 -34.00
N GLN A 261 -0.08 -14.37 -33.34
CA GLN A 261 -0.32 -15.77 -33.72
C GLN A 261 -1.77 -16.21 -33.47
N PHE A 262 -2.47 -15.53 -32.58
CA PHE A 262 -3.85 -15.79 -32.18
C PHE A 262 -4.83 -14.78 -32.80
N ILE A 263 -4.39 -14.08 -33.86
CA ILE A 263 -5.20 -13.10 -34.58
C ILE A 263 -5.37 -13.57 -36.02
N HIS A 264 -6.64 -13.72 -36.43
CA HIS A 264 -6.97 -14.05 -37.81
C HIS A 264 -6.42 -12.98 -38.78
N GLU A 265 -5.90 -13.40 -39.94
CA GLU A 265 -5.22 -12.53 -40.92
C GLU A 265 -6.06 -11.30 -41.31
N SER A 266 -7.37 -11.47 -41.51
CA SER A 266 -8.29 -10.38 -41.84
C SER A 266 -8.30 -9.25 -40.81
N ASN A 267 -8.00 -9.56 -39.54
CA ASN A 267 -8.17 -8.65 -38.41
C ASN A 267 -6.83 -8.06 -37.94
N LYS A 268 -5.69 -8.54 -38.44
CA LYS A 268 -4.35 -8.09 -38.00
C LYS A 268 -4.15 -6.58 -38.17
N LYS A 269 -4.62 -6.01 -39.28
CA LYS A 269 -4.50 -4.56 -39.53
C LYS A 269 -5.29 -3.74 -38.51
N SER A 270 -6.56 -4.10 -38.30
CA SER A 270 -7.44 -3.41 -37.33
C SER A 270 -6.94 -3.57 -35.90
N PHE A 271 -6.40 -4.75 -35.55
CA PHE A 271 -5.81 -5.00 -34.24
C PHE A 271 -4.56 -4.14 -34.01
N ARG A 272 -3.63 -4.08 -34.98
CA ARG A 272 -2.44 -3.22 -34.88
C ARG A 272 -2.82 -1.74 -34.76
N HIS A 273 -3.84 -1.31 -35.48
CA HIS A 273 -4.37 0.04 -35.33
C HIS A 273 -4.88 0.28 -33.90
N GLY A 274 -5.71 -0.60 -33.37
CA GLY A 274 -6.23 -0.49 -32.00
C GLY A 274 -5.13 -0.49 -30.93
N PHE A 275 -4.14 -1.39 -31.07
CA PHE A 275 -2.99 -1.48 -30.18
C PHE A 275 -2.14 -0.20 -30.20
N ASN A 276 -1.81 0.33 -31.39
CA ASN A 276 -1.01 1.54 -31.52
C ASN A 276 -1.73 2.79 -30.98
N THR A 277 -3.05 2.90 -31.18
CA THR A 277 -3.87 3.97 -30.59
C THR A 277 -3.85 3.91 -29.06
N ALA A 278 -3.98 2.71 -28.49
CA ALA A 278 -3.84 2.51 -27.05
C ALA A 278 -2.45 2.84 -26.52
N LEU A 279 -1.38 2.48 -27.25
CA LEU A 279 -0.02 2.90 -26.88
C LEU A 279 0.20 4.41 -26.96
N ALA A 280 -0.53 5.12 -27.82
CA ALA A 280 -0.55 6.59 -27.85
C ALA A 280 -1.30 7.21 -26.65
N GLY A 281 -2.03 6.39 -25.87
CA GLY A 281 -2.73 6.78 -24.66
C GLY A 281 -4.24 6.95 -24.83
N GLU A 282 -4.79 6.68 -26.01
CA GLU A 282 -6.22 6.78 -26.32
C GLU A 282 -6.90 5.41 -26.24
N THR A 283 -8.13 5.37 -25.73
CA THR A 283 -8.90 4.12 -25.68
C THR A 283 -9.73 3.98 -26.95
N ILE A 284 -9.76 2.78 -27.53
CA ILE A 284 -10.55 2.48 -28.73
C ILE A 284 -11.31 1.18 -28.56
N THR A 285 -12.58 1.20 -28.98
CA THR A 285 -13.48 0.04 -28.95
C THR A 285 -13.97 -0.26 -30.36
N LEU A 286 -13.95 -1.54 -30.73
CA LEU A 286 -14.38 -2.03 -32.03
C LEU A 286 -15.38 -3.17 -31.84
N ASP A 287 -16.50 -3.11 -32.55
CA ASP A 287 -17.46 -4.19 -32.59
C ASP A 287 -17.27 -4.97 -33.90
N PHE A 288 -17.24 -6.30 -33.81
CA PHE A 288 -17.17 -7.15 -34.99
C PHE A 288 -18.03 -8.38 -34.83
N ARG A 289 -18.51 -8.86 -35.96
CA ARG A 289 -19.35 -10.05 -36.06
C ARG A 289 -18.51 -11.23 -36.48
N ARG A 290 -18.67 -12.37 -35.81
CA ARG A 290 -18.02 -13.62 -36.19
C ARG A 290 -19.06 -14.73 -36.27
N GLU A 291 -19.04 -15.44 -37.40
CA GLU A 291 -19.81 -16.67 -37.57
C GLU A 291 -18.93 -17.84 -37.13
N TYR A 292 -19.34 -18.51 -36.07
CA TYR A 292 -18.78 -19.79 -35.66
C TYR A 292 -19.61 -20.93 -36.26
N ALA A 293 -19.04 -22.14 -36.29
CA ALA A 293 -19.64 -23.31 -36.95
C ALA A 293 -21.09 -23.63 -36.52
N VAL A 294 -21.53 -23.17 -35.34
CA VAL A 294 -22.87 -23.47 -34.77
C VAL A 294 -23.65 -22.21 -34.37
N LYS A 295 -23.00 -21.03 -34.26
CA LYS A 295 -23.64 -19.82 -33.74
C LYS A 295 -22.99 -18.54 -34.29
N GLU A 296 -23.81 -17.55 -34.60
CA GLU A 296 -23.37 -16.18 -34.90
C GLU A 296 -23.18 -15.42 -33.59
N THR A 297 -22.00 -14.84 -33.40
CA THR A 297 -21.62 -14.13 -32.18
C THR A 297 -21.13 -12.72 -32.51
N TRP A 298 -21.60 -11.74 -31.74
CA TRP A 298 -21.15 -10.37 -31.79
C TRP A 298 -20.12 -10.11 -30.69
N TRP A 299 -18.95 -9.66 -31.08
CA TRP A 299 -17.85 -9.36 -30.17
C TRP A 299 -17.60 -7.87 -30.12
N GLN A 300 -17.33 -7.38 -28.91
CA GLN A 300 -16.76 -6.07 -28.67
C GLN A 300 -15.34 -6.23 -28.15
N ILE A 301 -14.37 -5.56 -28.77
CA ILE A 301 -12.99 -5.52 -28.32
C ILE A 301 -12.60 -4.09 -27.95
N ALA A 302 -12.10 -3.90 -26.74
CA ALA A 302 -11.60 -2.63 -26.25
C ALA A 302 -10.09 -2.70 -25.99
N PHE A 303 -9.35 -1.74 -26.52
CA PHE A 303 -7.92 -1.56 -26.30
C PHE A 303 -7.72 -0.39 -25.35
N ASN A 304 -7.17 -0.66 -24.17
CA ASN A 304 -6.99 0.32 -23.11
C ASN A 304 -5.49 0.47 -22.77
N PRO A 305 -4.95 1.69 -22.61
CA PRO A 305 -3.57 1.88 -22.16
C PRO A 305 -3.38 1.35 -20.74
N ALA A 306 -2.44 0.42 -20.54
CA ALA A 306 -2.03 -0.01 -19.21
C ALA A 306 -0.93 0.93 -18.70
N ARG A 307 -1.19 1.63 -17.58
CA ARG A 307 -0.27 2.61 -16.98
C ARG A 307 0.31 2.10 -15.68
N ASN A 308 1.57 2.41 -15.42
CA ASN A 308 2.19 2.18 -14.11
C ASN A 308 1.85 3.33 -13.12
N ALA A 309 2.39 3.24 -11.91
CA ALA A 309 2.20 4.26 -10.87
C ALA A 309 2.77 5.65 -11.24
N THR A 310 3.71 5.75 -12.18
CA THR A 310 4.26 7.03 -12.66
C THR A 310 3.47 7.63 -13.82
N GLY A 311 2.45 6.92 -14.34
CA GLY A 311 1.61 7.36 -15.45
C GLY A 311 2.13 6.92 -16.83
N ASP A 312 3.30 6.28 -16.89
CA ASP A 312 3.89 5.76 -18.11
C ASP A 312 3.11 4.55 -18.59
N ILE A 313 2.85 4.50 -19.89
CA ILE A 313 2.22 3.36 -20.53
C ILE A 313 3.25 2.21 -20.52
N ILE A 314 2.87 1.09 -19.91
CA ILE A 314 3.68 -0.14 -19.83
C ILE A 314 3.23 -1.19 -20.84
N GLY A 315 2.05 -1.01 -21.45
CA GLY A 315 1.45 -1.97 -22.36
C GLY A 315 0.00 -1.63 -22.69
N VAL A 316 -0.73 -2.61 -23.20
CA VAL A 316 -2.14 -2.47 -23.60
C VAL A 316 -2.97 -3.59 -22.99
N THR A 317 -4.04 -3.23 -22.29
CA THR A 317 -5.07 -4.17 -21.82
C THR A 317 -6.15 -4.30 -22.88
N ILE A 318 -6.34 -5.53 -23.35
CA ILE A 318 -7.39 -5.91 -24.28
C ILE A 318 -8.51 -6.57 -23.48
N VAL A 319 -9.72 -6.06 -23.66
CA VAL A 319 -10.94 -6.65 -23.12
C VAL A 319 -11.80 -7.08 -24.29
N MET A 320 -12.16 -8.35 -24.35
CA MET A 320 -13.04 -8.87 -25.41
C MET A 320 -14.29 -9.49 -24.80
N LYS A 321 -15.44 -8.93 -25.18
CA LYS A 321 -16.74 -9.22 -24.58
C LYS A 321 -17.72 -9.74 -25.63
N ASP A 322 -18.42 -10.82 -25.30
CA ASP A 322 -19.55 -11.29 -26.08
C ASP A 322 -20.75 -10.37 -25.81
N ILE A 323 -21.21 -9.69 -26.85
CA ILE A 323 -22.35 -8.76 -26.81
C ILE A 323 -23.55 -9.30 -27.59
N THR A 324 -23.55 -10.58 -27.96
CA THR A 324 -24.59 -11.21 -28.79
C THR A 324 -25.98 -11.03 -28.20
N ASP A 325 -26.16 -11.37 -26.93
CA ASP A 325 -27.47 -11.26 -26.28
C ASP A 325 -27.92 -9.80 -26.21
N ALA A 326 -27.02 -8.89 -25.82
CA ALA A 326 -27.31 -7.46 -25.78
C ALA A 326 -27.72 -6.91 -27.16
N TYR A 327 -27.01 -7.33 -28.21
CA TYR A 327 -27.31 -6.95 -29.59
C TYR A 327 -28.66 -7.51 -30.07
N LEU A 328 -28.94 -8.79 -29.81
CA LEU A 328 -30.22 -9.42 -30.17
C LEU A 328 -31.40 -8.81 -29.43
N TYR A 329 -31.23 -8.46 -28.14
CA TYR A 329 -32.24 -7.73 -27.38
C TYR A 329 -32.49 -6.35 -27.99
N ARG A 330 -31.43 -5.60 -28.31
CA ARG A 330 -31.56 -4.29 -28.97
C ARG A 330 -32.33 -4.40 -30.28
N LEU A 331 -31.99 -5.37 -31.13
CA LEU A 331 -32.67 -5.59 -32.41
C LEU A 331 -34.15 -6.00 -32.22
N ARG A 332 -34.46 -6.78 -31.19
CA ARG A 332 -35.84 -7.17 -30.87
C ARG A 332 -36.67 -5.97 -30.41
N ILE A 333 -36.10 -5.07 -29.61
CA ILE A 333 -36.76 -3.84 -29.18
C ILE A 333 -37.02 -2.94 -30.39
N GLU A 334 -36.02 -2.74 -31.25
CA GLU A 334 -36.15 -1.93 -32.45
C GLU A 334 -37.23 -2.47 -33.40
N ARG A 335 -37.29 -3.79 -33.62
CA ARG A 335 -38.36 -4.42 -34.40
C ARG A 335 -39.75 -4.23 -33.78
N LYS A 336 -39.87 -4.37 -32.46
CA LYS A 336 -41.15 -4.16 -31.76
C LYS A 336 -41.61 -2.71 -31.88
N ASN A 337 -40.70 -1.74 -31.71
CA ASN A 337 -41.00 -0.32 -31.85
C ASN A 337 -41.44 0.02 -33.28
N ASN A 338 -40.70 -0.44 -34.28
CA ASN A 338 -41.07 -0.25 -35.70
C ASN A 338 -42.43 -0.88 -36.05
N LEU A 339 -42.76 -2.04 -35.46
CA LEU A 339 -44.06 -2.68 -35.67
C LEU A 339 -45.20 -1.89 -35.02
N LEU A 340 -45.00 -1.41 -33.79
CA LEU A 340 -45.98 -0.57 -33.09
C LEU A 340 -46.25 0.73 -33.87
N GLU A 341 -45.20 1.36 -34.41
CA GLU A 341 -45.34 2.55 -35.25
C GLU A 341 -46.18 2.27 -36.51
N LYS A 342 -45.89 1.17 -37.22
CA LYS A 342 -46.67 0.75 -38.38
C LYS A 342 -48.14 0.51 -38.04
N ILE A 343 -48.43 -0.17 -36.92
CA ILE A 343 -49.81 -0.44 -36.48
C ILE A 343 -50.52 0.88 -36.13
N ALA A 344 -49.87 1.76 -35.38
CA ALA A 344 -50.43 3.06 -35.02
C ALA A 344 -50.76 3.90 -36.26
N PHE A 345 -49.86 3.93 -37.25
CA PHE A 345 -50.07 4.63 -38.51
C PHE A 345 -51.23 4.05 -39.33
N MET A 346 -51.30 2.72 -39.47
CA MET A 346 -52.41 2.06 -40.20
C MET A 346 -53.75 2.32 -39.52
N GLN A 347 -53.85 2.13 -38.20
CA GLN A 347 -55.10 2.38 -37.48
C GLN A 347 -55.54 3.84 -37.59
N ALA A 348 -54.62 4.80 -37.49
CA ALA A 348 -54.95 6.20 -37.68
C ALA A 348 -55.48 6.50 -39.09
N HIS A 349 -54.88 5.90 -40.12
CA HIS A 349 -55.32 6.07 -41.51
C HIS A 349 -56.71 5.46 -41.75
N GLU A 350 -56.92 4.22 -41.30
CA GLU A 350 -58.19 3.51 -41.44
C GLU A 350 -59.34 4.13 -40.65
N LEU A 351 -59.06 4.73 -39.49
CA LEU A 351 -60.08 5.42 -38.69
C LEU A 351 -60.40 6.82 -39.22
N ARG A 352 -59.44 7.51 -39.85
CA ARG A 352 -59.65 8.88 -40.35
C ARG A 352 -60.69 8.93 -41.47
N GLY A 353 -60.70 7.95 -42.39
CA GLY A 353 -61.69 7.85 -43.47
C GLY A 353 -63.15 7.88 -42.97
N PRO A 354 -63.59 6.90 -42.15
CA PRO A 354 -64.95 6.86 -41.61
C PRO A 354 -65.23 8.05 -40.69
N LEU A 355 -64.24 8.56 -39.93
CA LEU A 355 -64.41 9.76 -39.10
C LEU A 355 -64.77 10.97 -39.95
N THR A 356 -64.06 11.20 -41.07
CA THR A 356 -64.37 12.26 -42.03
C THR A 356 -65.74 12.05 -42.67
N SER A 357 -66.09 10.82 -43.04
CA SER A 357 -67.43 10.54 -43.59
C SER A 357 -68.56 10.88 -42.61
N VAL A 358 -68.41 10.52 -41.33
CA VAL A 358 -69.41 10.82 -40.31
C VAL A 358 -69.45 12.33 -40.02
N GLN A 359 -68.29 13.02 -39.99
CA GLN A 359 -68.24 14.48 -39.87
C GLN A 359 -68.99 15.16 -41.02
N SER A 360 -68.74 14.77 -42.27
CA SER A 360 -69.43 15.32 -43.45
C SER A 360 -70.93 15.04 -43.44
N LEU A 361 -71.36 13.84 -43.01
CA LEU A 361 -72.79 13.53 -42.86
C LEU A 361 -73.45 14.43 -41.80
N ILE A 362 -72.76 14.69 -40.68
CA ILE A 362 -73.27 15.63 -39.66
C ILE A 362 -73.34 17.06 -40.19
N GLU A 363 -72.35 17.50 -40.97
CA GLU A 363 -72.38 18.81 -41.63
C GLU A 363 -73.56 18.94 -42.60
N LEU A 364 -73.81 17.92 -43.42
CA LEU A 364 -74.97 17.88 -44.34
C LEU A 364 -76.30 17.88 -43.59
N ILE A 365 -76.43 17.08 -42.52
CA ILE A 365 -77.64 17.02 -41.69
C ILE A 365 -77.93 18.40 -41.06
N LYS A 366 -76.89 19.15 -40.65
CA LYS A 366 -77.05 20.52 -40.12
C LYS A 366 -77.53 21.51 -41.18
N ASP A 367 -77.06 21.37 -42.42
CA ASP A 367 -77.41 22.27 -43.52
C ASP A 367 -78.85 22.05 -44.03
N GLU A 368 -79.29 20.78 -44.08
CA GLU A 368 -80.60 20.38 -44.60
C GLU A 368 -81.74 20.52 -43.57
N TYR A 369 -81.45 20.30 -42.27
CA TYR A 369 -82.42 20.36 -41.17
C TYR A 369 -82.01 21.40 -40.13
N GLY A 370 -82.11 22.69 -40.49
CA GLY A 370 -81.70 23.83 -39.65
C GLY A 370 -82.36 23.95 -38.26
N ASP A 371 -83.37 23.11 -37.95
CA ASP A 371 -84.13 23.10 -36.68
C ASP A 371 -84.06 21.75 -35.92
N MET A 372 -83.25 20.77 -36.36
CA MET A 372 -83.12 19.51 -35.61
C MET A 372 -82.39 19.74 -34.27
N ASP A 373 -82.88 19.10 -33.20
CA ASP A 373 -82.46 19.25 -31.80
C ASP A 373 -80.92 19.35 -31.64
N LEU A 374 -80.41 20.59 -31.60
CA LEU A 374 -78.99 20.97 -31.70
C LEU A 374 -78.08 20.26 -30.68
N ILE A 375 -78.67 19.69 -29.64
CA ILE A 375 -77.98 19.01 -28.55
C ILE A 375 -77.34 17.70 -29.01
N TYR A 376 -78.01 16.89 -29.84
CA TYR A 376 -77.50 15.58 -30.24
C TYR A 376 -76.45 15.66 -31.34
N THR A 377 -76.62 16.54 -32.32
CA THR A 377 -75.62 16.83 -33.37
C THR A 377 -74.34 17.43 -32.78
N ARG A 378 -74.46 18.38 -31.83
CA ARG A 378 -73.30 18.91 -31.09
C ARG A 378 -72.57 17.85 -30.28
N LYS A 379 -73.29 16.95 -29.60
CA LYS A 379 -72.68 15.84 -28.84
C LYS A 379 -71.95 14.84 -29.75
N LEU A 380 -72.49 14.54 -30.92
CA LEU A 380 -71.82 13.67 -31.91
C LEU A 380 -70.53 14.31 -32.42
N GLU A 381 -70.58 15.59 -32.77
CA GLU A 381 -69.42 16.37 -33.22
C GLU A 381 -68.32 16.45 -32.14
N GLU A 382 -68.68 16.70 -30.87
CA GLU A 382 -67.75 16.63 -29.75
C GLU A 382 -67.14 15.23 -29.60
N GLY A 383 -67.92 14.17 -29.79
CA GLY A 383 -67.45 12.78 -29.79
C GLY A 383 -66.44 12.48 -30.91
N LEU A 384 -66.74 12.92 -32.13
CA LEU A 384 -65.87 12.80 -33.31
C LEU A 384 -64.56 13.58 -33.14
N ASN A 385 -64.62 14.81 -32.63
CA ASN A 385 -63.45 15.62 -32.38
C ASN A 385 -62.57 15.04 -31.26
N ARG A 386 -63.17 14.46 -30.21
CA ARG A 386 -62.44 13.71 -29.18
C ARG A 386 -61.74 12.48 -29.74
N LEU A 387 -62.40 11.75 -30.65
CA LEU A 387 -61.80 10.60 -31.35
C LEU A 387 -60.63 11.03 -32.24
N ASP A 388 -60.77 12.09 -33.03
CA ASP A 388 -59.67 12.63 -33.85
C ASP A 388 -58.47 13.07 -32.99
N ALA A 389 -58.74 13.74 -31.86
CA ALA A 389 -57.70 14.14 -30.92
C ALA A 389 -56.95 12.93 -30.33
N LYS A 390 -57.68 11.86 -29.98
CA LYS A 390 -57.07 10.61 -29.48
C LYS A 390 -56.25 9.90 -30.55
N ILE A 391 -56.70 9.90 -31.80
CA ILE A 391 -55.91 9.35 -32.93
C ILE A 391 -54.62 10.13 -33.12
N LYS A 392 -54.67 11.47 -33.07
CA LYS A 392 -53.48 12.34 -33.15
C LYS A 392 -52.50 12.10 -32.00
N GLU A 393 -53.01 11.89 -30.78
CA GLU A 393 -52.20 11.56 -29.59
C GLU A 393 -51.46 10.23 -29.73
N ILE A 394 -52.14 9.18 -30.24
CA ILE A 394 -51.52 7.86 -30.49
C ILE A 394 -50.37 7.97 -31.50
N ILE A 395 -50.55 8.75 -32.58
CA ILE A 395 -49.50 8.98 -33.58
C ILE A 395 -48.32 9.74 -32.96
N ALA A 396 -48.59 10.78 -32.16
CA ALA A 396 -47.54 11.56 -31.49
C ALA A 396 -46.69 10.69 -30.56
N LEU A 397 -47.33 9.87 -29.70
CA LEU A 397 -46.65 8.95 -28.79
C LEU A 397 -45.82 7.89 -29.53
N SER A 398 -46.28 7.43 -30.69
CA SER A 398 -45.53 6.46 -31.51
C SER A 398 -44.33 7.08 -32.26
N SER A 399 -44.35 8.39 -32.49
CA SER A 399 -43.33 9.12 -33.29
C SER A 399 -42.31 9.89 -32.44
N GLU A 400 -42.57 10.12 -31.16
CA GLU A 400 -41.64 10.75 -30.22
C GLU A 400 -40.35 9.92 -30.00
N HIS A 401 -40.39 8.61 -30.25
CA HIS A 401 -39.23 7.70 -30.16
C HIS A 401 -38.11 7.97 -31.20
N ARG A 402 -38.26 8.99 -32.06
CA ARG A 402 -37.29 9.33 -33.12
C ARG A 402 -36.28 10.42 -32.74
N LYS A 403 -36.44 11.08 -31.59
CA LYS A 403 -35.64 12.25 -31.18
C LYS A 403 -34.60 12.00 -30.09
N GLU A 404 -34.54 10.79 -29.55
CA GLU A 404 -33.45 10.29 -28.70
C GLU A 404 -32.62 9.28 -29.50
#